data_AF-A0A958F4W9-F1
#
_entry.id   AF-A0A958F4W9-F1
#
_cell.length_a   1.000
_cell.length_b   1.000
_cell.length_c   1.000
_cell.angle_alpha   90.00
_cell.angle_beta   90.00
_cell.angle_gamma   90.00
#
_symmetry.space_group_name_H-M   'P 1'
#
loop_
_entity.id
_entity.type
_entity.pdbx_description
1 polymer ?
#
loop_
_entity_poly.entity_id
_entity_poly.type
_entity_poly.pdbx_seq_one_letter_code
_entity_poly.pdbx_strand_id
1 'polypeptide(L)'
;FSIVIFWFKDLSFAIILSGTLLIVILNASIFGAMVPFGFKKIDVDPANATGPLIATFNDVVGLLIYFGLMTLALRYTLIGG
;
A
#
# COMPACT_ATOMS: atom_id res chain seq x y z
N PHE A 1 13.67 4.67 -2.83
CA PHE A 1 13.72 5.89 -3.65
C PHE A 1 14.80 5.82 -4.72
N SER A 2 16.11 5.84 -4.41
CA SER A 2 17.18 5.87 -5.42
C SER A 2 17.24 4.67 -6.38
N ILE A 3 16.84 3.49 -5.92
CA ILE A 3 16.83 2.27 -6.74
C ILE A 3 15.81 2.33 -7.88
N VAL A 4 14.66 2.98 -7.63
CA VAL A 4 13.57 3.10 -8.62
C VAL A 4 13.99 4.03 -9.75
N ILE A 5 14.64 5.15 -9.41
CA ILE A 5 15.17 6.10 -10.39
C ILE A 5 16.20 5.41 -11.28
N PHE A 6 17.11 4.64 -10.68
CA PHE A 6 18.17 3.94 -11.42
C PHE A 6 17.61 2.90 -12.40
N TRP A 7 16.60 2.13 -11.99
CA TRP A 7 16.01 1.08 -12.83
C TRP A 7 15.11 1.61 -13.94
N PHE A 8 14.18 2.50 -13.60
CA PHE A 8 13.14 2.90 -14.53
C PHE A 8 13.55 4.07 -15.41
N LYS A 9 14.57 4.84 -15.01
CA LYS A 9 15.06 6.04 -15.71
C LYS A 9 13.96 7.07 -16.04
N ASP A 10 12.80 6.94 -15.41
CA ASP A 10 11.65 7.82 -15.52
C ASP A 10 11.42 8.45 -14.14
N LEU A 11 11.66 9.75 -14.07
CA LEU A 11 11.58 10.50 -12.81
C LEU A 11 10.14 10.60 -12.30
N SER A 12 9.18 10.77 -13.21
CA SER A 12 7.75 10.86 -12.89
C SER A 12 7.27 9.53 -12.28
N PHE A 13 7.55 8.43 -12.96
CA PHE A 13 7.24 7.09 -12.46
C PHE A 13 7.91 6.82 -11.12
N ALA A 14 9.19 7.20 -10.96
CA ALA A 14 9.92 6.96 -9.73
C ALA A 14 9.37 7.72 -8.53
N ILE A 15 8.93 8.98 -8.73
CA ILE A 15 8.30 9.79 -7.68
C ILE A 15 6.95 9.17 -7.28
N ILE A 16 6.12 8.82 -8.25
CA ILE A 16 4.79 8.24 -8.01
C ILE A 16 4.92 6.90 -7.27
N LEU A 17 5.76 5.99 -7.76
CA LEU A 17 5.96 4.67 -7.15
C LEU A 17 6.49 4.81 -5.73
N SER A 18 7.47 5.68 -5.52
CA SER A 18 8.08 5.79 -4.20
C SER A 18 7.15 6.47 -3.18
N GLY A 19 6.34 7.45 -3.60
CA GLY A 19 5.29 8.03 -2.76
C GLY A 19 4.19 7.02 -2.42
N THR A 20 3.81 6.19 -3.40
CA THR A 20 2.86 5.09 -3.21
C THR A 20 3.36 4.10 -2.15
N LEU A 21 4.61 3.64 -2.26
CA LEU A 21 5.19 2.68 -1.31
C LEU A 21 5.19 3.22 0.12
N LEU A 22 5.43 4.52 0.30
CA LEU A 22 5.38 5.16 1.61
C LEU A 22 3.95 5.07 2.20
N ILE A 23 2.93 5.42 1.41
CA ILE A 23 1.52 5.36 1.82
C ILE A 23 1.12 3.92 2.16
N VAL A 24 1.53 2.94 1.34
CA VAL A 24 1.26 1.52 1.58
C VAL A 24 1.87 1.06 2.89
N ILE A 25 3.14 1.40 3.18
CA ILE A 25 3.81 1.01 4.43
C ILE A 25 3.11 1.62 5.65
N LEU A 26 2.73 2.90 5.60
CA LEU A 26 2.01 3.54 6.70
C LEU A 26 0.66 2.85 6.94
N ASN A 27 -0.08 2.54 5.89
CA ASN A 27 -1.35 1.85 5.99
C ASN A 27 -1.17 0.44 6.57
N ALA A 28 -0.16 -0.31 6.09
CA ALA A 28 0.21 -1.63 6.60
C ALA A 28 0.52 -1.61 8.11
N SER A 29 1.28 -0.62 8.59
CA SER A 29 1.59 -0.46 10.01
C SER A 29 0.34 -0.21 10.85
N ILE A 30 -0.55 0.67 10.38
CA ILE A 30 -1.81 0.98 11.07
C ILE A 30 -2.70 -0.26 11.13
N PHE A 31 -2.92 -0.93 9.99
CA PHE A 31 -3.76 -2.12 9.93
C PHE A 31 -3.17 -3.28 10.73
N GLY A 32 -1.88 -3.54 10.62
CA GLY A 32 -1.18 -4.56 11.39
C GLY A 32 -1.32 -4.35 12.90
N ALA A 33 -1.32 -3.10 13.36
CA ALA A 33 -1.57 -2.77 14.75
C ALA A 33 -3.05 -2.88 15.15
N MET A 34 -4.00 -2.51 14.27
CA MET A 34 -5.44 -2.49 14.56
C MET A 34 -6.10 -3.87 14.52
N VAL A 35 -5.64 -4.77 13.66
CA VAL A 35 -6.25 -6.08 13.44
C VAL A 35 -6.35 -6.92 14.73
N PRO A 36 -5.31 -7.03 15.58
CA PRO A 36 -5.39 -7.73 16.87
C PRO A 36 -6.47 -7.17 17.82
N PHE A 37 -6.67 -5.84 17.85
CA PHE A 37 -7.71 -5.20 18.65
C PHE A 37 -9.11 -5.52 18.11
N GLY A 38 -9.27 -5.59 16.79
CA GLY A 38 -10.50 -6.01 16.14
C GLY A 38 -10.87 -7.44 16.52
N PHE A 39 -9.92 -8.37 16.42
CA PHE A 39 -10.11 -9.77 16.80
C PHE A 39 -10.45 -9.96 18.28
N LYS A 40 -9.77 -9.24 19.17
CA LYS A 40 -10.09 -9.24 20.61
C LYS A 40 -11.52 -8.75 20.90
N LYS A 41 -12.07 -7.85 20.07
CA LYS A 41 -13.45 -7.35 20.23
C LYS A 41 -14.52 -8.36 19.81
N ILE A 42 -14.18 -9.30 18.95
CA ILE A 42 -15.09 -10.36 18.46
C ILE A 42 -14.81 -11.72 19.12
N ASP A 43 -14.03 -11.74 20.20
CA ASP A 43 -13.66 -12.93 20.99
C ASP A 43 -12.98 -14.06 20.16
N VAL A 44 -12.30 -13.66 19.09
CA VAL A 44 -11.51 -14.56 18.23
C VAL A 44 -10.04 -14.40 18.61
N ASP A 45 -9.35 -15.52 18.82
CA ASP A 45 -7.92 -15.52 19.13
C ASP A 45 -7.10 -14.97 17.95
N PRO A 46 -6.45 -13.81 18.10
CA PRO A 46 -5.65 -13.23 17.03
C PRO A 46 -4.44 -14.11 16.66
N ALA A 47 -3.91 -14.94 17.56
CA ALA A 47 -2.69 -15.72 17.28
C ALA A 47 -2.84 -16.70 16.10
N ASN A 48 -4.05 -17.24 15.89
CA ASN A 48 -4.30 -18.26 14.86
C ASN A 48 -4.74 -17.68 13.50
N ALA A 49 -5.37 -16.50 13.48
CA ALA A 49 -5.98 -15.94 12.27
C ALA A 49 -5.19 -14.76 11.67
N THR A 50 -4.39 -14.06 12.46
CA THR A 50 -3.84 -12.76 12.05
C THR A 50 -2.73 -12.83 11.02
N GLY A 51 -1.84 -13.84 11.06
CA GLY A 51 -0.69 -13.90 10.16
C GLY A 51 -1.08 -13.90 8.66
N PRO A 52 -1.77 -14.94 8.16
CA PRO A 52 -2.21 -15.01 6.77
C PRO A 52 -3.24 -13.94 6.39
N LEU A 53 -4.14 -13.56 7.32
CA LEU A 53 -5.15 -12.55 7.03
C LEU A 53 -4.54 -11.15 6.88
N ILE A 54 -3.60 -10.76 7.74
CA ILE A 54 -2.94 -9.46 7.65
C ILE A 54 -2.17 -9.36 6.34
N ALA A 55 -1.44 -10.42 5.94
CA ALA A 55 -0.69 -10.43 4.68
C ALA A 55 -1.62 -10.26 3.47
N THR A 56 -2.67 -11.07 3.38
CA THR A 56 -3.64 -10.99 2.26
C THR A 56 -4.36 -9.66 2.22
N PHE A 57 -4.77 -9.11 3.37
CA PHE A 57 -5.39 -7.80 3.44
C PHE A 57 -4.43 -6.69 2.99
N ASN A 58 -3.18 -6.76 3.44
CA ASN A 58 -2.14 -5.81 3.05
C ASN A 58 -1.83 -5.89 1.54
N ASP A 59 -1.87 -7.08 0.94
CA ASP A 59 -1.72 -7.24 -0.51
C ASP A 59 -2.86 -6.55 -1.27
N VAL A 60 -4.11 -6.78 -0.87
CA VAL A 60 -5.29 -6.15 -1.51
C VAL A 60 -5.25 -4.63 -1.36
N VAL A 61 -5.05 -4.12 -0.15
CA VAL A 61 -5.00 -2.67 0.11
C VAL A 61 -3.78 -2.03 -0.57
N GLY A 62 -2.63 -2.69 -0.53
CA GLY A 62 -1.42 -2.24 -1.21
C GLY A 62 -1.62 -2.08 -2.71
N LEU A 63 -2.24 -3.07 -3.36
CA LEU A 63 -2.58 -3.01 -4.78
C LEU A 63 -3.61 -1.92 -5.08
N LEU A 64 -4.65 -1.75 -4.26
CA LEU A 64 -5.65 -0.68 -4.44
C LEU A 64 -5.02 0.71 -4.35
N ILE A 65 -4.13 0.94 -3.38
CA ILE A 65 -3.41 2.20 -3.24
C ILE A 65 -2.50 2.41 -4.44
N TYR A 66 -1.75 1.39 -4.87
CA TYR A 66 -0.85 1.47 -6.01
C TYR A 66 -1.57 1.79 -7.32
N PHE A 67 -2.57 0.98 -7.68
CA PHE A 67 -3.32 1.21 -8.91
C PHE A 67 -4.14 2.50 -8.86
N GLY A 68 -4.67 2.87 -7.69
CA GLY A 68 -5.41 4.12 -7.51
C GLY A 68 -4.54 5.35 -7.76
N LEU A 69 -3.37 5.42 -7.12
CA LEU A 69 -2.43 6.54 -7.29
C LEU A 69 -1.82 6.57 -8.68
N MET A 70 -1.50 5.41 -9.26
CA MET A 70 -0.99 5.34 -10.62
C MET A 70 -2.05 5.79 -11.64
N THR A 71 -3.31 5.39 -11.46
CA THR A 71 -4.42 5.83 -12.32
C THR A 71 -4.64 7.34 -12.21
N LEU A 72 -4.60 7.89 -10.99
CA LEU A 72 -4.72 9.33 -10.77
C LEU A 72 -3.57 10.10 -11.43
N ALA A 73 -2.34 9.62 -11.29
CA ALA A 73 -1.18 10.23 -11.90
C ALA A 73 -1.22 10.17 -13.43
N LEU A 74 -1.60 9.01 -14.00
CA LEU A 74 -1.79 8.86 -15.45
C LEU A 74 -2.85 9.85 -15.96
N ARG A 75 -3.98 9.97 -15.24
CA ARG A 75 -5.04 10.92 -15.58
C ARG A 75 -4.52 12.36 -15.54
N TYR A 76 -3.72 12.71 -14.54
CA TYR A 76 -3.13 14.05 -14.45
C TYR A 76 -2.21 14.34 -15.64
N THR A 77 -1.36 13.39 -16.03
CA THR A 77 -0.49 13.53 -17.21
C THR A 77 -1.27 13.61 -18.53
N LEU A 78 -2.37 12.86 -18.68
CA LEU A 78 -3.17 12.84 -19.91
C LEU A 78 -4.10 14.05 -20.08
N ILE A 79 -4.58 14.66 -18.97
CA ILE A 79 -5.53 15.78 -19.01
C ILE A 79 -4.81 17.13 -18.83
N GLY A 80 -3.66 17.15 -18.15
CA GLY A 80 -2.86 18.36 -17.90
C GLY A 80 -1.74 18.59 -18.91
N GLY A 81 -1.65 17.78 -19.97
CA GLY A 81 -0.71 17.91 -21.08
C GLY A 81 -1.34 18.53 -22.32
#